data_AF-X1PKX8-F1
#
_entry.id   AF-X1PKX8-F1
#
_cell.length_a   1.000
_cell.length_b   1.000
_cell.length_c   1.000
_cell.angle_alpha   90.00
_cell.angle_beta   90.00
_cell.angle_gamma   90.00
#
_symmetry.space_group_name_H-M   'P 1'
#
loop_
_entity.id
_entity.type
_entity.pdbx_description
1 polymer ?
#
loop_
_entity_poly.entity_id
_entity_poly.type
_entity_poly.pdbx_seq_one_letter_code
_entity_poly.pdbx_strand_id
1 'polypeptide(L)' 'QHKGLGKALLHEAERIAGEEFQAQQVVVLSGTGAKEYYRSESGYSSLGDYMVKEL' A
#
# COMPACT_ATOMS: atom_id res chain seq x y z
N GLN A 1 -10.73 14.06 -3.74
CA GLN A 1 -10.51 12.75 -3.06
C GLN A 1 -11.49 12.64 -1.89
N HIS A 2 -11.55 11.54 -1.12
CA HIS A 2 -12.56 11.18 -0.09
C HIS A 2 -13.77 10.32 -0.48
N LYS A 3 -13.76 9.68 -1.67
CA LYS A 3 -14.75 8.64 -2.02
C LYS A 3 -14.30 7.22 -1.67
N GLY A 4 -13.21 7.05 -0.91
CA GLY A 4 -12.66 5.73 -0.54
C GLY A 4 -12.01 4.92 -1.66
N LEU A 5 -12.10 5.35 -2.93
CA LEU A 5 -11.61 4.59 -4.09
C LEU A 5 -10.12 4.23 -4.01
N GLY A 6 -9.26 5.15 -3.55
CA GLY A 6 -7.83 4.86 -3.40
C GLY A 6 -7.56 3.70 -2.42
N LYS A 7 -8.32 3.63 -1.32
CA LYS A 7 -8.21 2.57 -0.31
C LYS A 7 -8.76 1.26 -0.86
N ALA A 8 -9.88 1.29 -1.57
CA ALA A 8 -10.46 0.11 -2.21
C ALA A 8 -9.52 -0.49 -3.26
N LEU A 9 -8.91 0.34 -4.12
CA LEU A 9 -7.93 -0.11 -5.10
C LEU A 9 -6.68 -0.69 -4.45
N LEU A 10 -6.18 -0.08 -3.36
CA LEU A 10 -5.02 -0.58 -2.64
C LEU A 10 -5.31 -1.95 -2.00
N HIS A 11 -6.48 -2.10 -1.36
CA HIS A 11 -6.90 -3.39 -0.80
C HIS A 11 -7.04 -4.48 -1.87
N GLU A 12 -7.60 -4.15 -3.03
CA GLU A 12 -7.73 -5.14 -4.11
C GLU A 12 -6.36 -5.54 -4.67
N ALA A 13 -5.42 -4.59 -4.78
CA ALA A 13 -4.05 -4.90 -5.17
C ALA A 13 -3.34 -5.81 -4.15
N GLU A 14 -3.51 -5.55 -2.85
CA GLU A 14 -2.99 -6.41 -1.77
C GLU A 14 -3.58 -7.82 -1.84
N ARG A 15 -4.90 -7.93 -2.03
CA ARG A 15 -5.61 -9.21 -2.16
C ARG A 15 -5.05 -10.02 -3.34
N ILE A 16 -4.98 -9.42 -4.53
CA ILE A 16 -4.43 -10.08 -5.74
C ILE A 16 -2.98 -10.52 -5.49
N ALA A 17 -2.14 -9.63 -4.96
CA ALA A 17 -0.73 -9.93 -4.70
C ALA A 17 -0.55 -11.12 -3.74
N GLY A 18 -1.32 -11.17 -2.64
CA GLY A 18 -1.22 -12.25 -1.65
C GLY A 18 -1.88 -13.56 -2.12
N GLU A 19 -3.11 -13.49 -2.63
CA GLU A 19 -3.91 -14.68 -2.94
C GLU A 19 -3.53 -15.32 -4.28
N GLU A 20 -3.27 -14.51 -5.31
CA GLU A 20 -3.05 -15.01 -6.68
C GLU A 20 -1.56 -15.17 -6.99
N PHE A 21 -0.72 -14.28 -6.45
CA PHE A 21 0.72 -14.27 -6.73
C PHE A 21 1.58 -14.77 -5.56
N GLN A 22 0.98 -15.05 -4.39
CA GLN A 22 1.71 -15.51 -3.20
C GLN A 22 2.86 -14.58 -2.80
N ALA A 23 2.69 -13.28 -3.08
CA ALA A 23 3.66 -12.27 -2.70
C ALA A 23 3.72 -12.15 -1.17
N GLN A 24 4.93 -12.01 -0.63
CA GLN A 24 5.12 -11.83 0.81
C GLN A 24 4.97 -10.37 1.25
N GLN A 25 5.13 -9.43 0.32
CA GLN A 25 5.07 -8.00 0.61
C GLN A 25 4.58 -7.19 -0.59
N VAL A 26 4.05 -6.01 -0.31
CA VAL A 26 3.77 -4.95 -1.30
C VAL A 26 4.66 -3.75 -1.03
N VAL A 27 5.21 -3.20 -2.11
CA VAL A 27 6.11 -2.07 -2.09
C VAL A 27 5.58 -0.98 -3.01
N VAL A 28 5.34 0.22 -2.47
CA VAL A 28 4.82 1.38 -3.20
C VAL A 28 5.88 2.46 -3.27
N LEU A 29 6.31 2.83 -4.47
CA LEU A 29 7.13 4.03 -4.67
C LEU A 29 6.27 5.27 -4.40
N SER A 30 6.63 6.06 -3.39
CA SER A 30 5.76 7.14 -2.91
C SER A 30 6.54 8.43 -2.71
N GLY A 31 5.99 9.51 -3.27
CA GLY A 31 6.49 10.85 -3.00
C GLY A 31 6.36 11.20 -1.52
N THR A 32 7.30 11.96 -0.97
CA THR A 32 7.40 12.26 0.46
C THR A 32 6.09 12.78 1.07
N GLY A 33 5.36 13.64 0.36
CA GLY A 33 4.08 14.20 0.82
C GLY A 33 2.89 13.23 0.82
N ALA A 34 3.02 12.07 0.17
CA ALA A 34 1.96 11.06 0.09
C ALA A 34 2.21 9.86 1.01
N LYS A 35 3.40 9.74 1.63
CA LYS A 35 3.73 8.61 2.51
C LYS A 35 2.75 8.46 3.68
N GLU A 36 2.25 9.56 4.21
CA GLU A 36 1.34 9.53 5.36
C GLU A 36 0.00 8.84 5.05
N TYR A 37 -0.51 8.96 3.83
CA TYR A 37 -1.71 8.25 3.40
C TYR A 37 -1.56 6.73 3.56
N TYR A 38 -0.42 6.16 3.20
CA TYR A 38 -0.18 4.72 3.32
C TYR A 38 0.06 4.27 4.76
N ARG A 39 0.66 5.14 5.60
CA ARG A 39 0.87 4.85 7.02
C ARG A 39 -0.45 4.85 7.79
N SER A 40 -1.22 5.92 7.70
CA SER A 40 -2.43 6.12 8.50
C SER A 40 -3.56 5.19 8.09
N GLU A 41 -3.72 4.94 6.78
CA GLU A 41 -4.91 4.25 6.27
C GLU A 41 -4.74 2.75 6.04
N SER A 42 -3.50 2.25 5.93
CA SER A 42 -3.24 0.92 5.36
C SER A 42 -2.07 0.16 5.98
N GLY A 43 -1.40 0.70 7.01
CA GLY A 43 -0.40 -0.02 7.80
C GLY A 43 0.97 -0.19 7.15
N TYR A 44 1.29 0.62 6.14
CA TYR A 44 2.63 0.59 5.53
C TYR A 44 3.67 1.29 6.40
N SER A 45 4.91 0.84 6.30
CA SER A 45 6.09 1.44 6.91
C SER A 45 7.01 2.04 5.83
N SER A 46 7.87 3.00 6.18
CA SER A 46 8.78 3.61 5.21
C SER A 46 10.10 2.85 5.10
N LEU A 47 10.52 2.60 3.86
CA LEU A 47 11.84 2.07 3.52
C LEU A 47 12.43 2.88 2.36
N GLY A 48 13.29 3.84 2.68
CA GLY A 48 13.83 4.77 1.68
C GLY A 48 12.70 5.53 0.96
N ASP A 49 12.69 5.46 -0.38
CA ASP A 49 11.68 6.08 -1.25
C ASP A 49 10.37 5.28 -1.34
N TYR A 50 10.29 4.14 -0.67
CA TYR A 50 9.16 3.24 -0.73
C TYR A 50 8.36 3.21 0.57
N MET A 51 7.11 2.78 0.43
CA MET A 51 6.25 2.32 1.50
C MET A 51 6.12 0.81 1.38
N VAL A 52 6.37 0.06 2.46
CA VAL A 52 6.39 -1.40 2.48
C VAL A 52 5.37 -1.94 3.48
N LYS A 53 4.66 -3.01 3.08
CA LYS A 53 3.75 -3.77 3.93
C LYS A 53 3.91 -5.26 3.64
N GLU A 54 4.08 -6.05 4.69
CA GLU A 54 3.99 -7.52 4.62
C GLU A 54 2.51 -7.92 4.43
N LEU A 55 2.26 -8.92 3.58
CA LEU A 55 0.92 -9.42 3.24
C LEU A 55 0.51 -10.64 4.09
#